data_AF-A0A497GWL2-F1
#
_entry.id   AF-A0A497GWL2-F1
#
_cell.length_a   1.000
_cell.length_b   1.000
_cell.length_c   1.000
_cell.angle_alpha   90.00
_cell.angle_beta   90.00
_cell.angle_gamma   90.00
#
_symmetry.space_group_name_H-M   'P 1'
#
loop_
_entity.id
_entity.type
_entity.pdbx_description
1 polymer ?
#
loop_
_entity_poly.entity_id
_entity_poly.type
_entity_poly.pdbx_seq_one_letter_code
_entity_poly.pdbx_strand_id
1 'polypeptide(L)'
;MSAEAVNSTVQAVATGALPVDLNGLAVGLAMGIGALGPGIGIGLVGMGAMQAIGRNPEATSKIQTNMILGFAFAEALAIYALVVALILKFV
;
A
#
# COMPACT_ATOMS: atom_id res chain seq x y z
N MET A 1 -5.72 48.04 -7.60
CA MET A 1 -5.92 46.57 -7.66
C MET A 1 -7.23 46.25 -6.98
N SER A 2 -8.22 45.76 -7.72
CA SER A 2 -9.54 45.38 -7.18
C SER A 2 -9.40 44.23 -6.19
N ALA A 3 -10.25 44.20 -5.15
CA ALA A 3 -10.25 43.19 -4.08
C ALA A 3 -10.33 41.73 -4.60
N GLU A 4 -10.84 41.54 -5.82
CA GLU A 4 -10.96 40.26 -6.52
C GLU A 4 -9.58 39.66 -6.91
N ALA A 5 -8.61 40.50 -7.27
CA ALA A 5 -7.25 40.07 -7.60
C ALA A 5 -6.42 39.68 -6.35
N VAL A 6 -6.76 40.25 -5.18
CA VAL A 6 -6.16 39.85 -3.91
C VAL A 6 -6.73 38.50 -3.48
N ASN A 7 -8.03 38.28 -3.66
CA ASN A 7 -8.70 37.02 -3.31
C ASN A 7 -8.22 35.84 -4.17
N SER A 8 -7.94 36.04 -5.46
CA SER A 8 -7.38 34.99 -6.34
C SER A 8 -5.94 34.60 -5.97
N THR A 9 -5.11 35.58 -5.57
CA THR A 9 -3.73 35.35 -5.11
C THR A 9 -3.70 34.63 -3.76
N VAL A 10 -4.61 35.00 -2.85
CA VAL A 10 -4.79 34.33 -1.55
C VAL A 10 -5.32 32.91 -1.73
N GLN A 11 -6.25 32.67 -2.67
CA GLN A 11 -6.72 31.31 -2.99
C GLN A 11 -5.64 30.43 -3.63
N ALA A 12 -4.79 30.97 -4.51
CA ALA A 12 -3.69 30.19 -5.11
C ALA A 12 -2.65 29.72 -4.08
N VAL A 13 -2.38 30.54 -3.07
CA VAL A 13 -1.51 30.19 -1.94
C VAL A 13 -2.22 29.25 -0.96
N ALA A 14 -3.52 29.48 -0.68
CA ALA A 14 -4.31 28.66 0.24
C ALA A 14 -4.67 27.26 -0.31
N THR A 15 -4.73 27.11 -1.64
CA THR A 15 -4.97 25.81 -2.31
C THR A 15 -3.68 25.06 -2.65
N GLY A 16 -2.51 25.66 -2.45
CA GLY A 16 -1.24 25.06 -2.87
C GLY A 16 -1.28 24.69 -4.35
N ALA A 17 -1.65 25.65 -5.22
CA ALA A 17 -1.78 25.46 -6.66
C ALA A 17 -0.41 25.21 -7.32
N LEU A 18 0.20 24.08 -7.01
CA LEU A 18 1.31 23.52 -7.74
C LEU A 18 0.70 22.76 -8.93
N PRO A 19 1.37 22.70 -10.09
CA PRO A 19 0.89 21.92 -11.24
C PRO A 19 0.81 20.40 -10.97
N VAL A 20 1.12 19.94 -9.76
CA VAL A 20 1.11 18.54 -9.33
C VAL A 20 0.21 18.37 -8.11
N ASP A 21 -0.75 17.46 -8.19
CA ASP A 21 -1.58 17.04 -7.07
C ASP A 21 -0.75 16.26 -6.03
N LEU A 22 -0.28 16.99 -5.01
CA LEU A 22 0.50 16.44 -3.91
C LEU A 22 -0.27 15.40 -3.09
N ASN A 23 -1.60 15.53 -2.98
CA ASN A 23 -2.42 14.60 -2.22
C ASN A 23 -2.55 13.27 -2.96
N GLY A 24 -2.80 13.31 -4.27
CA GLY A 24 -2.79 12.13 -5.13
C GLY A 24 -1.43 11.41 -5.10
N LEU A 25 -0.34 12.18 -5.12
CA LEU A 25 1.02 11.62 -5.02
C LEU A 25 1.26 10.97 -3.65
N ALA A 26 0.86 11.61 -2.56
CA ALA A 26 1.02 11.07 -1.21
C ALA A 26 0.25 9.75 -1.01
N VAL A 27 -1.00 9.68 -1.49
CA VAL A 27 -1.82 8.45 -1.46
C VAL A 27 -1.16 7.34 -2.27
N GLY A 28 -0.71 7.65 -3.48
CA GLY A 28 -0.03 6.69 -4.36
C GLY A 28 1.27 6.16 -3.78
N LEU A 29 2.08 7.02 -3.15
CA LEU A 29 3.33 6.63 -2.50
C LEU A 29 3.10 5.80 -1.23
N ALA A 30 2.13 6.19 -0.40
CA ALA A 30 1.77 5.44 0.80
C ALA A 30 1.37 3.99 0.45
N MET A 31 0.53 3.81 -0.57
CA MET A 31 0.18 2.47 -1.06
C MET A 31 1.32 1.75 -1.74
N GLY A 32 1.97 2.44 -2.70
CA GLY A 32 2.97 1.83 -3.55
C GLY A 32 4.12 1.27 -2.74
N ILE A 33 4.67 2.06 -1.81
CA ILE A 33 5.77 1.64 -0.95
C ILE A 33 5.28 0.67 0.12
N GLY A 34 4.10 0.92 0.71
CA GLY A 34 3.53 0.09 1.76
C GLY A 34 3.22 -1.34 1.31
N ALA A 35 2.89 -1.55 0.03
CA ALA A 35 2.62 -2.87 -0.54
C ALA A 35 3.89 -3.67 -0.91
N LEU A 36 5.08 -3.05 -1.00
CA LEU A 36 6.31 -3.73 -1.41
C LEU A 36 6.73 -4.82 -0.41
N GLY A 37 6.71 -4.51 0.88
CA GLY A 37 7.06 -5.47 1.93
C GLY A 37 6.19 -6.72 1.92
N PRO A 38 4.85 -6.58 1.98
CA PRO A 38 3.90 -7.67 1.82
C PRO A 38 4.08 -8.46 0.51
N GLY A 39 4.24 -7.77 -0.62
CA GLY A 39 4.42 -8.42 -1.93
C GLY A 39 5.66 -9.31 -1.97
N ILE A 40 6.79 -8.84 -1.42
CA ILE A 40 8.01 -9.63 -1.29
C ILE A 40 7.80 -10.80 -0.32
N GLY A 41 7.17 -10.54 0.84
CA GLY A 41 6.90 -11.57 1.85
C GLY A 41 6.04 -12.72 1.30
N ILE A 42 4.97 -12.39 0.57
CA ILE A 42 4.09 -13.37 -0.10
C ILE A 42 4.88 -14.16 -1.14
N GLY A 43 5.69 -13.49 -1.97
CA GLY A 43 6.53 -14.16 -2.97
C GLY A 43 7.48 -15.19 -2.35
N LEU A 44 8.16 -14.82 -1.26
CA LEU A 44 9.09 -15.70 -0.55
C LEU A 44 8.39 -16.88 0.13
N VAL A 45 7.28 -16.62 0.83
CA VAL A 45 6.49 -17.65 1.50
C VAL A 45 5.92 -18.65 0.49
N GLY A 46 5.35 -18.16 -0.62
CA GLY A 46 4.83 -19.00 -1.68
C GLY A 46 5.92 -19.86 -2.34
N MET A 47 7.07 -19.26 -2.65
CA MET A 47 8.21 -19.99 -3.21
C MET A 47 8.72 -21.08 -2.26
N GLY A 48 8.84 -20.78 -0.96
CA GLY A 48 9.25 -21.75 0.05
C GLY A 48 8.25 -22.91 0.19
N ALA A 49 6.96 -22.60 0.18
CA ALA A 49 5.89 -23.59 0.25
C ALA A 49 5.90 -24.54 -0.97
N MET A 50 6.06 -24.01 -2.18
CA MET A 50 6.11 -24.84 -3.40
C MET A 50 7.33 -25.75 -3.43
N GLN A 51 8.49 -25.27 -2.99
CA GLN A 51 9.68 -26.10 -2.87
C GLN A 51 9.53 -27.20 -1.81
N ALA A 52 8.88 -26.90 -0.68
CA ALA A 52 8.63 -27.87 0.38
C ALA A 52 7.63 -28.95 -0.09
N ILE A 53 6.56 -28.55 -0.76
CA ILE A 53 5.56 -29.47 -1.33
C ILE A 53 6.19 -30.36 -2.41
N GLY A 54 7.00 -29.79 -3.30
CA GLY A 54 7.69 -30.56 -4.34
C GLY A 54 8.65 -31.62 -3.79
N ARG A 55 9.27 -31.37 -2.62
CA ARG A 55 10.12 -32.35 -1.92
C ARG A 55 9.34 -33.37 -1.12
N ASN A 56 8.19 -33.00 -0.58
CA ASN A 56 7.42 -33.87 0.29
C ASN A 56 5.90 -33.70 0.05
N PRO A 57 5.34 -34.34 -1.01
CA PRO A 57 3.96 -34.13 -1.42
C PRO A 57 2.93 -34.56 -0.36
N GLU A 58 3.26 -35.55 0.47
CA GLU A 58 2.39 -36.03 1.55
C GLU A 58 2.16 -34.97 2.64
N ALA A 59 3.10 -34.04 2.82
CA ALA A 59 3.02 -32.97 3.83
C ALA A 59 2.24 -31.73 3.34
N THR A 60 1.64 -31.78 2.14
CA THR A 60 1.04 -30.61 1.48
C THR A 60 0.04 -29.86 2.34
N SER A 61 -0.88 -30.57 3.00
CA SER A 61 -1.93 -29.92 3.82
C SER A 61 -1.32 -29.06 4.94
N LYS A 62 -0.32 -29.59 5.66
CA LYS A 62 0.34 -28.86 6.74
C LYS A 62 1.16 -27.67 6.22
N ILE A 63 1.82 -27.84 5.08
CA ILE A 63 2.58 -26.75 4.44
C ILE A 63 1.64 -25.62 3.99
N GLN A 64 0.50 -25.95 3.38
CA GLN A 64 -0.49 -24.96 2.95
C GLN A 64 -1.08 -24.19 4.14
N THR A 65 -1.41 -24.87 5.26
CA THR A 65 -1.88 -24.18 6.46
C THR A 65 -0.87 -23.14 6.96
N ASN A 66 0.41 -23.50 7.05
CA ASN A 66 1.46 -22.58 7.46
C ASN A 66 1.70 -21.46 6.44
N MET A 67 1.62 -21.77 5.15
CA MET A 67 1.73 -20.81 4.05
C MET A 67 0.63 -19.74 4.13
N ILE A 68 -0.62 -20.15 4.30
CA ILE A 68 -1.77 -19.24 4.42
C ILE A 68 -1.61 -18.35 5.65
N LEU A 69 -1.15 -18.88 6.78
CA LEU A 69 -0.86 -18.09 7.97
C LEU A 69 0.24 -17.05 7.70
N GLY A 70 1.31 -17.44 6.98
CA GLY A 70 2.35 -16.51 6.52
C GLY A 70 1.80 -15.39 5.63
N PHE A 71 0.92 -15.73 4.68
CA PHE A 71 0.23 -14.73 3.85
C PHE A 71 -0.65 -13.80 4.68
N ALA A 72 -1.40 -14.31 5.65
CA ALA A 72 -2.24 -13.49 6.52
C ALA A 72 -1.43 -12.44 7.30
N PHE A 73 -0.25 -12.79 7.80
CA PHE A 73 0.64 -11.84 8.47
C PHE A 73 1.23 -10.81 7.51
N ALA A 74 1.61 -11.21 6.30
CA ALA A 74 2.08 -10.27 5.28
C ALA A 74 0.98 -9.29 4.86
N GLU A 75 -0.23 -9.78 4.64
CA GLU A 75 -1.40 -8.97 4.26
C GLU A 75 -1.85 -8.02 5.37
N ALA A 76 -1.68 -8.37 6.65
CA ALA A 76 -1.99 -7.46 7.75
C ALA A 76 -1.21 -6.14 7.63
N LEU A 77 0.03 -6.19 7.17
CA LEU A 77 0.84 -4.99 6.92
C LEU A 77 0.38 -4.22 5.68
N ALA A 78 -0.03 -4.93 4.61
CA ALA A 78 -0.62 -4.31 3.42
C ALA A 78 -1.91 -3.55 3.75
N ILE A 79 -2.75 -4.13 4.61
CA ILE A 79 -4.00 -3.51 5.07
C ILE A 79 -3.70 -2.23 5.86
N TYR A 80 -2.65 -2.17 6.68
CA TYR A 80 -2.30 -0.92 7.34
C TYR A 80 -1.89 0.18 6.36
N ALA A 81 -1.12 -0.14 5.32
CA ALA A 81 -0.82 0.81 4.25
C ALA A 81 -2.10 1.26 3.51
N LEU A 82 -3.01 0.32 3.22
CA LEU A 82 -4.32 0.59 2.64
C LEU A 82 -5.15 1.55 3.49
N VAL A 83 -5.26 1.30 4.79
CA VAL A 83 -6.01 2.15 5.71
C VAL A 83 -5.42 3.57 5.72
N VAL A 84 -4.09 3.72 5.80
CA VAL A 84 -3.44 5.04 5.77
C VAL A 84 -3.74 5.76 4.46
N ALA A 85 -3.63 5.09 3.32
CA ALA A 85 -3.91 5.70 2.03
C ALA A 85 -5.37 6.10 1.86
N LEU A 86 -6.31 5.30 2.38
CA LEU A 86 -7.74 5.64 2.39
C LEU A 86 -8.00 6.84 3.29
N ILE A 87 -7.37 6.92 4.46
CA ILE A 87 -7.47 8.09 5.33
C ILE A 87 -6.95 9.34 4.59
N LEU A 88 -5.76 9.29 3.98
CA LEU A 88 -5.22 10.40 3.19
C LEU A 88 -6.10 10.81 2.01
N LYS A 89 -6.91 9.90 1.48
CA LYS A 89 -7.77 10.18 0.32
C LYS A 89 -9.11 10.81 0.69
N PHE A 90 -9.65 10.47 1.86
CA PHE A 90 -11.04 10.74 2.24
C PHE A 90 -11.22 11.60 3.50
N VAL A 91 -10.16 11.81 4.29
CA VAL A 91 -10.15 12.62 5.52
C VAL A 91 -9.23 13.81 5.32
#